data_AF-A0ABD0QFI7-F1
#
_entry.id   AF-A0ABD0QFI7-F1
#
_cell.length_a   1.000
_cell.length_b   1.000
_cell.length_c   1.000
_cell.angle_alpha   90.00
_cell.angle_beta   90.00
_cell.angle_gamma   90.00
#
_symmetry.space_group_name_H-M   'P 1'
#
loop_
_entity.id
_entity.type
_entity.pdbx_description
1 polymer ?
#
loop_
_entity_poly.entity_id
_entity_poly.type
_entity_poly.pdbx_seq_one_letter_code
_entity_poly.pdbx_strand_id
1 'polypeptide(L)' 'VIKVYSEDNTSRAVEVPSDITARDICQLFILKNHCIDDHSWTLFEQIPHLSI' A
#
# COMPACT_ATOMS: atom_id res chain seq x y z
N VAL A 1 3.89 -12.39 0.60
CA VAL A 1 4.55 -11.16 0.12
C VAL A 1 3.68 -10.53 -0.94
N ILE A 2 3.42 -9.23 -0.86
CA ILE A 2 2.73 -8.44 -1.89
C ILE A 2 3.68 -7.38 -2.45
N LYS A 3 3.43 -6.91 -3.67
CA LYS A 3 4.15 -5.78 -4.26
C LYS A 3 3.23 -4.55 -4.27
N VAL A 4 3.65 -3.50 -3.58
CA VAL A 4 2.90 -2.23 -3.50
C VAL A 4 3.58 -1.21 -4.40
N TYR A 5 2.78 -0.51 -5.20
CA TYR A 5 3.23 0.54 -6.10
C TYR A 5 2.86 1.90 -5.51
N SER A 6 3.73 2.88 -5.69
CA SER A 6 3.54 4.25 -5.24
C SER A 6 3.32 5.17 -6.45
N GLU A 7 2.74 6.35 -6.21
CA GLU A 7 2.45 7.34 -7.26
C GLU A 7 3.71 7.88 -7.97
N ASP A 8 4.86 7.78 -7.31
CA ASP A 8 6.19 8.13 -7.85
C ASP A 8 6.77 7.07 -8.78
N ASN A 9 5.97 6.08 -9.20
CA ASN A 9 6.36 4.91 -10.01
C ASN A 9 7.38 3.97 -9.32
N THR A 10 7.65 4.14 -8.03
CA THR A 10 8.43 3.17 -7.26
C THR A 10 7.54 2.02 -6.79
N SER A 11 8.17 0.91 -6.39
CA SER A 11 7.45 -0.21 -5.80
C SER A 11 8.27 -0.91 -4.73
N ARG A 12 7.60 -1.55 -3.77
CA ARG A 12 8.23 -2.25 -2.64
C ARG A 12 7.54 -3.59 -2.42
N ALA A 13 8.34 -4.61 -2.10
CA ALA A 13 7.83 -5.89 -1.65
C ALA A 13 7.59 -5.84 -0.13
N VAL A 14 6.43 -6.28 0.32
CA VAL A 14 6.02 -6.27 1.72
C VAL A 14 5.59 -7.67 2.15
N GLU A 15 6.14 -8.15 3.26
CA GLU A 15 5.65 -9.35 3.93
C GLU A 15 4.36 -9.03 4.67
N VAL A 16 3.31 -9.81 4.41
CA VAL A 16 1.97 -9.59 4.97
C VAL A 16 1.51 -10.90 5.60
N PRO A 17 1.64 -11.03 6.92
CA PRO A 17 0.99 -12.08 7.70
C PRO A 17 -0.54 -12.08 7.51
N SER A 18 -1.20 -13.20 7.81
CA SER A 18 -2.64 -13.38 7.59
C SER A 18 -3.54 -12.49 8.47
N ASP A 19 -3.00 -11.98 9.57
CA ASP A 19 -3.70 -11.13 10.55
C ASP A 19 -3.54 -9.63 10.27
N ILE A 20 -2.79 -9.26 9.22
CA ILE A 20 -2.56 -7.87 8.83
C ILE A 20 -3.65 -7.37 7.88
N THR A 21 -4.20 -6.20 8.17
CA THR A 21 -5.19 -5.52 7.34
C THR A 21 -4.55 -4.53 6.37
N ALA A 22 -5.28 -4.11 5.34
CA ALA A 22 -4.83 -3.04 4.43
C ALA A 22 -4.52 -1.73 5.16
N ARG A 23 -5.22 -1.44 6.26
CA ARG A 23 -5.00 -0.22 7.05
C ARG A 23 -3.66 -0.26 7.79
N ASP A 24 -3.30 -1.42 8.34
CA ASP A 24 -2.00 -1.61 8.99
C ASP A 24 -0.85 -1.39 7.97
N ILE A 25 -1.05 -1.82 6.72
CA ILE A 25 -0.11 -1.57 5.63
C ILE A 25 -0.01 -0.09 5.30
N CYS A 26 -1.12 0.64 5.20
CA CYS A 26 -1.10 2.10 5.01
C CYS A 26 -0.32 2.79 6.14
N GLN A 27 -0.59 2.42 7.39
CA GLN A 27 0.13 2.96 8.56
C GLN A 27 1.63 2.65 8.52
N LEU A 28 2.02 1.45 8.09
CA LEU A 28 3.43 1.09 7.89
C LEU A 28 4.11 2.03 6.88
N PHE A 29 3.44 2.35 5.77
CA PHE A 29 4.00 3.25 4.75
C PHE A 29 4.09 4.70 5.23
N ILE A 30 3.08 5.17 5.94
CA ILE A 30 3.08 6.50 6.58
C ILE A 30 4.30 6.61 7.50
N LEU A 31 4.47 5.64 8.41
CA LEU A 31 5.57 5.63 9.37
C LEU A 31 6.94 5.54 8.69
N LYS A 32 7.11 4.63 7.73
CA LYS A 32 8.41 4.40 7.08
C LYS A 32 8.87 5.54 6.16
N ASN A 33 7.94 6.27 5.54
CA ASN A 33 8.27 7.29 4.54
C ASN A 33 8.07 8.72 5.05
N HIS A 34 7.79 8.88 6.36
CA HIS A 34 7.52 10.18 6.98
C HIS A 34 6.39 10.94 6.28
N CYS A 35 5.35 10.21 5.85
CA CYS A 35 4.19 10.82 5.22
C CYS A 35 3.22 11.37 6.26
N ILE A 36 2.31 12.24 5.81
CA ILE A 36 1.25 12.80 6.64
C ILE A 36 0.17 11.72 6.84
N ASP A 37 -0.31 11.57 8.08
CA ASP A 37 -1.47 10.74 8.43
C ASP A 37 -2.76 11.56 8.39
N ASP A 38 -3.27 11.79 7.18
CA ASP A 38 -4.52 12.52 6.95
C ASP A 38 -5.74 11.59 6.85
N HIS A 39 -5.57 10.31 7.17
CA HIS A 39 -6.56 9.24 6.97
C HIS A 39 -6.97 8.98 5.51
N SER A 40 -6.37 9.65 4.52
CA SER A 40 -6.67 9.47 3.09
C SER A 40 -5.88 8.32 2.45
N TRP A 41 -4.86 7.80 3.14
CA TRP A 41 -4.08 6.67 2.66
C TRP A 41 -4.95 5.43 2.45
N THR A 42 -4.88 4.90 1.23
CA THR A 42 -5.64 3.73 0.81
C THR A 42 -4.77 2.79 -0.01
N LEU A 43 -5.16 1.51 -0.07
CA LEU A 43 -4.56 0.51 -0.94
C LEU A 43 -5.65 0.07 -1.92
N PHE A 44 -5.34 0.07 -3.21
CA PHE A 44 -6.24 -0.41 -4.26
C PHE A 44 -5.58 -1.54 -5.04
N GLU A 45 -6.40 -2.46 -5.53
CA GLU A 45 -6.00 -3.42 -6.54
C GLU A 45 -6.25 -2.83 -7.93
N GLN A 46 -5.31 -3.02 -8.85
CA GLN A 46 -5.49 -2.67 -10.25
C GLN A 46 -5.63 -3.98 -11.03
N ILE A 47 -6.67 -4.11 -11.86
CA ILE A 47 -6.90 -5.31 -12.64
C ILE A 47 -6.72 -4.97 -14.13
N PRO A 48 -5.51 -5.13 -14.71
CA PRO A 48 -5.17 -4.53 -15.99
C PRO A 48 -6.08 -4.95 -17.15
N HIS A 49 -6.56 -6.20 -17.12
CA HIS A 49 -7.40 -6.76 -18.17
C HIS A 49 -8.86 -6.29 -18.09
N LEU A 50 -9.28 -5.74 -16.95
CA LEU A 50 -10.61 -5.15 -16.77
C LEU A 50 -10.65 -3.65 -17.09
N SER A 51 -9.49 -3.00 -17.27
CA SER A 51 -9.39 -1.54 -17.44
C SER A 51 -10.12 -0.76 -16.34
N ILE A 52 -10.11 -1.34 -15.13
CA ILE A 52 -10.69 -0.83 -13.89
C ILE A 52 -9.60 -0.86 -12.81
#